data_AF-A0A4U7D9R2-F1
#
_entry.id   AF-A0A4U7D9R2-F1
#
_cell.length_a   1.000
_cell.length_b   1.000
_cell.length_c   1.000
_cell.angle_alpha   90.00
_cell.angle_beta   90.00
_cell.angle_gamma   90.00
#
_symmetry.space_group_name_H-M   'P 1'
#
loop_
_entity.id
_entity.type
_entity.pdbx_description
1 polymer ?
#
loop_
_entity_poly.entity_id
_entity_poly.type
_entity_poly.pdbx_seq_one_letter_code
_entity_poly.pdbx_strand_id
1 'polypeptide(L)'
;MSNECSLCGRSIQSSSFEAPGERAFCSSGCHDVYATLGVADPPDVDRSTPERTPDGHGLPDSDDSRTFLRIDGMYSATCEAYLESLAENRAGVTAAE
;
A
#
# COMPACT_ATOMS: atom_id res chain seq x y z
N MET A 1 -5.73 2.37 -32.15
CA MET A 1 -6.66 2.33 -30.99
C MET A 1 -5.97 1.49 -29.94
N SER A 2 -5.35 2.14 -28.94
CA SER A 2 -4.65 1.44 -27.86
C SER A 2 -5.70 0.98 -26.86
N ASN A 3 -5.90 -0.32 -26.72
CA ASN A 3 -6.77 -0.87 -25.70
C ASN A 3 -5.92 -0.96 -24.42
N GLU A 4 -6.16 -0.14 -23.42
CA GLU A 4 -5.38 -0.12 -22.17
C GLU A 4 -6.09 -0.93 -21.09
N CYS A 5 -5.31 -1.59 -20.23
CA CYS A 5 -5.86 -2.34 -19.11
C CYS A 5 -6.50 -1.40 -18.08
N SER A 6 -7.75 -1.66 -17.73
CA SER A 6 -8.52 -0.83 -16.79
C SER A 6 -7.96 -0.83 -15.36
N LEU A 7 -7.07 -1.76 -15.02
CA LEU A 7 -6.42 -1.85 -13.71
C LEU A 7 -5.00 -1.31 -13.71
N CYS A 8 -4.14 -1.79 -14.62
CA CYS A 8 -2.70 -1.50 -14.58
C CYS A 8 -2.23 -0.48 -15.64
N GLY A 9 -3.13 0.01 -16.50
CA GLY A 9 -2.81 1.02 -17.52
C GLY A 9 -1.90 0.54 -18.65
N ARG A 10 -1.53 -0.75 -18.71
CA ARG A 10 -0.67 -1.27 -19.79
C ARG A 10 -1.46 -1.46 -21.08
N SER A 11 -0.80 -1.23 -22.22
CA SER A 11 -1.36 -1.56 -23.53
C SER A 11 -1.61 -3.06 -23.65
N ILE A 12 -2.82 -3.44 -24.06
CA ILE A 12 -3.23 -4.82 -24.28
C ILE A 12 -2.73 -5.24 -25.67
N GLN A 13 -1.76 -6.14 -25.70
CA GLN A 13 -1.38 -6.83 -26.92
C GLN A 13 -2.44 -7.91 -27.20
N SER A 14 -3.02 -7.89 -28.40
CA SER A 14 -4.12 -8.76 -28.79
C SER A 14 -3.78 -10.24 -28.58
N SER A 15 -4.64 -10.95 -27.81
CA SER A 15 -4.55 -12.34 -27.32
C SER A 15 -4.01 -12.41 -25.89
N SER A 16 -4.80 -12.73 -24.86
CA SER A 16 -5.51 -14.02 -24.73
C SER A 16 -6.61 -14.02 -23.65
N PHE A 17 -7.27 -12.88 -23.40
CA PHE A 17 -8.29 -12.81 -22.36
C PHE A 17 -9.47 -11.92 -22.77
N GLU A 18 -10.62 -12.54 -23.05
CA GLU A 18 -11.91 -11.86 -23.19
C GLU A 18 -12.60 -11.88 -21.82
N ALA A 19 -12.61 -10.73 -21.15
CA ALA A 19 -13.45 -10.55 -19.98
C ALA A 19 -14.90 -10.28 -20.42
N PRO A 20 -15.91 -10.87 -19.77
CA PRO A 20 -17.29 -10.46 -19.98
C PRO A 20 -17.49 -9.05 -19.41
N GLY A 21 -17.70 -8.06 -20.29
CA GLY A 21 -18.01 -6.67 -19.88
C GLY A 21 -17.53 -5.61 -20.87
N GLU A 22 -17.77 -4.35 -20.51
CA GLU A 22 -17.39 -3.16 -21.31
C GLU A 22 -15.91 -2.78 -21.17
N ARG A 23 -15.20 -3.40 -20.22
CA ARG A 23 -13.83 -3.04 -19.83
C ARG A 23 -12.81 -4.06 -20.33
N ALA A 24 -11.65 -3.56 -20.73
CA ALA A 24 -10.55 -4.37 -21.24
C ALA A 24 -9.49 -4.64 -20.16
N PHE A 25 -8.98 -5.87 -20.12
CA PHE A 25 -7.97 -6.34 -19.16
C PHE A 25 -6.85 -7.09 -19.87
N CYS A 26 -5.61 -6.96 -19.39
CA CYS A 26 -4.47 -7.68 -19.97
C CYS A 26 -4.37 -9.15 -19.51
N SER A 27 -5.08 -9.54 -18.46
CA SER A 27 -5.11 -10.91 -17.92
C SER A 27 -6.31 -11.15 -17.03
N SER A 28 -6.65 -12.42 -16.76
CA SER A 28 -7.67 -12.80 -15.76
C SER A 28 -7.35 -12.24 -14.38
N GLY A 29 -6.08 -12.23 -13.97
CA GLY A 29 -5.68 -11.66 -12.68
C GLY A 29 -6.02 -10.18 -12.54
N CYS A 30 -5.90 -9.37 -13.60
CA CYS A 30 -6.32 -7.97 -13.54
C CYS A 30 -7.84 -7.83 -13.45
N HIS A 31 -8.59 -8.72 -14.10
CA HIS A 31 -10.04 -8.76 -13.99
C HIS A 31 -10.48 -9.18 -12.57
N ASP A 32 -9.87 -10.22 -11.99
CA ASP A 32 -10.25 -10.75 -10.69
C ASP A 32 -9.98 -9.73 -9.57
N VAL A 33 -8.84 -9.05 -9.63
CA VAL A 33 -8.52 -7.94 -8.71
C VAL A 33 -9.54 -6.81 -8.87
N TYR A 34 -9.85 -6.42 -10.10
CA TYR A 34 -10.82 -5.37 -10.37
C TYR A 34 -12.25 -5.76 -9.91
N ALA A 35 -12.67 -7.01 -10.10
CA ALA A 35 -13.96 -7.52 -9.64
C ALA A 35 -14.06 -7.58 -8.11
N THR A 36 -12.93 -7.84 -7.44
CA THR A 36 -12.86 -7.93 -5.98
C THR A 36 -12.82 -6.55 -5.32
N LEU A 37 -12.02 -5.63 -5.86
CA LEU A 37 -11.74 -4.33 -5.24
C LEU A 37 -12.58 -3.18 -5.81
N GLY A 38 -13.16 -3.33 -6.99
CA GLY A 38 -13.84 -2.25 -7.71
C GLY A 38 -12.89 -1.24 -8.33
N VAL A 39 -13.43 -0.13 -8.84
CA VAL A 39 -12.61 1.03 -9.26
C VAL A 39 -11.93 1.56 -8.02
N ALA A 40 -10.60 1.63 -8.03
CA ALA A 40 -9.88 2.41 -7.04
C ALA A 40 -10.36 3.85 -7.17
N ASP A 41 -11.19 4.31 -6.23
CA ASP A 41 -11.44 5.73 -6.07
C ASP A 41 -10.09 6.44 -5.92
N PRO A 42 -9.89 7.60 -6.56
CA PRO A 42 -8.69 8.39 -6.30
C PRO A 42 -8.57 8.54 -4.78
N PRO A 43 -7.38 8.34 -4.20
CA PRO A 43 -7.25 8.35 -2.75
C PRO A 43 -7.83 9.67 -2.24
N ASP A 44 -8.96 9.57 -1.53
CA ASP A 44 -9.54 10.68 -0.81
C ASP A 44 -8.50 11.03 0.25
N VAL A 45 -7.72 12.07 -0.02
CA VAL A 45 -6.69 12.57 0.89
C VAL A 45 -7.38 13.35 2.00
N ASP A 46 -8.35 12.73 2.68
CA ASP A 46 -8.79 13.21 3.98
C ASP A 46 -7.84 12.63 5.02
N ARG A 47 -6.71 13.33 5.17
CA ARG A 47 -5.80 13.15 6.30
C ARG A 47 -6.53 13.59 7.56
N SER A 48 -7.37 12.71 8.10
CA SER A 48 -7.79 12.80 9.49
C SER A 48 -6.56 12.58 10.37
N THR A 49 -5.95 13.67 10.80
CA THR A 49 -4.86 13.71 11.78
C THR A 49 -5.34 13.01 13.06
N PRO A 50 -4.74 11.89 13.49
CA PRO A 50 -5.06 11.35 14.80
C PRO A 50 -4.46 12.28 15.85
N GLU A 51 -5.30 12.71 16.80
CA GLU A 51 -4.87 13.46 17.98
C GLU A 51 -3.85 12.61 18.74
N ARG A 52 -2.63 13.12 18.86
CA ARG A 52 -1.57 12.51 19.66
C ARG A 52 -1.85 12.76 21.14
N THR A 53 -2.32 11.75 21.87
CA THR A 53 -2.17 11.70 23.32
C THR A 53 -0.73 11.32 23.67
N PRO A 54 0.01 12.15 24.43
CA PRO A 54 1.35 11.79 24.87
C PRO A 54 1.23 10.85 26.07
N ASP A 55 1.31 9.53 25.83
CA ASP A 55 1.50 8.57 26.91
C ASP A 55 2.93 8.66 27.44
N GLY A 56 3.04 9.23 28.63
CA GLY A 56 4.28 9.34 29.37
C GLY A 56 4.78 7.98 29.83
N HIS A 57 5.86 7.49 29.20
CA HIS A 57 6.73 6.48 29.78
C HIS A 57 8.17 6.99 29.73
N GLY A 58 8.76 7.13 30.93
CA GLY A 58 10.04 7.76 31.18
C GLY A 58 11.17 7.28 30.27
N LEU A 59 11.94 8.25 29.80
CA LEU A 59 13.19 8.06 29.07
C LEU A 59 14.25 7.51 30.04
N PRO A 60 14.88 6.35 29.76
CA PRO A 60 16.27 6.16 30.14
C PRO A 60 17.14 7.04 29.22
N ASP A 61 18.22 7.53 29.80
CA ASP A 61 19.26 8.40 29.24
C ASP A 61 20.01 7.73 28.06
N SER A 62 19.33 7.59 26.94
CA SER A 62 19.85 7.13 25.65
C SER A 62 19.34 8.10 24.59
N ASP A 63 20.20 8.58 23.70
CA ASP A 63 19.82 9.45 22.57
C ASP A 63 18.78 8.81 21.61
N ASP A 64 18.44 7.54 21.82
CA ASP A 64 17.45 6.80 21.05
C ASP A 64 16.02 7.06 21.56
N SER A 65 15.21 7.69 20.72
CA SER A 65 13.78 7.88 20.94
C SER A 65 12.96 6.81 20.22
N ARG A 66 12.03 6.17 20.93
CA ARG A 66 11.09 5.19 20.37
C ARG A 66 9.71 5.81 20.13
N THR A 67 9.01 5.36 19.09
CA THR A 67 7.66 5.81 18.74
C THR A 67 6.88 4.66 18.15
N PHE A 68 5.58 4.58 18.48
CA PHE A 68 4.66 3.57 17.97
C PHE A 68 3.69 4.21 16.99
N LEU A 69 3.47 3.56 15.83
CA LEU A 69 2.56 4.02 14.79
C LEU A 69 1.59 2.91 14.40
N ARG A 70 0.33 3.27 14.16
CA ARG A 70 -0.66 2.37 13.57
C ARG A 70 -0.61 2.51 12.05
N ILE A 71 -0.44 1.40 11.33
CA ILE A 71 -0.42 1.36 9.87
C ILE A 71 -1.72 0.74 9.36
N ASP A 72 -2.47 1.49 8.57
CA ASP A 72 -3.65 0.98 7.85
C ASP A 72 -3.23 0.24 6.57
N GLY A 73 -3.87 -0.89 6.27
CA GLY A 73 -3.58 -1.69 5.08
C GLY A 73 -2.45 -2.72 5.23
N MET A 74 -2.01 -3.01 6.47
CA MET A 74 -1.09 -4.12 6.75
C MET A 74 -1.80 -5.45 6.46
N TYR A 75 -1.48 -6.09 5.33
CA TYR A 75 -2.20 -7.27 4.84
C TYR A 75 -1.56 -8.61 5.27
N SER A 76 -0.23 -8.64 5.45
CA SER A 76 0.49 -9.84 5.89
C SER A 76 1.86 -9.48 6.49
N ALA A 77 2.52 -10.45 7.13
CA ALA A 77 3.87 -10.31 7.68
C ALA A 77 4.93 -9.90 6.63
N THR A 78 4.67 -10.10 5.34
CA THR A 78 5.58 -9.61 4.29
C THR A 78 5.51 -8.09 4.14
N CYS A 79 4.36 -7.48 4.42
CA CYS A 79 4.23 -6.02 4.46
C CYS A 79 5.00 -5.44 5.65
N GLU A 80 5.00 -6.12 6.80
CA GLU A 80 5.77 -5.75 8.00
C GLU A 80 7.27 -5.74 7.70
N ALA A 81 7.80 -6.89 7.26
CA ALA A 81 9.22 -7.02 6.92
C ALA A 81 9.69 -6.03 5.84
N TYR A 82 8.81 -5.68 4.89
CA TYR A 82 9.12 -4.67 3.89
C TYR A 82 9.28 -3.26 4.52
N LEU A 83 8.35 -2.86 5.40
CA LEU A 83 8.40 -1.56 6.05
C LEU A 83 9.57 -1.45 7.03
N GLU A 84 9.87 -2.51 7.78
CA GLU A 84 11.09 -2.62 8.60
C GLU A 84 12.34 -2.36 7.76
N SER A 85 12.47 -3.06 6.62
CA SER A 85 13.64 -2.90 5.74
C SER A 85 13.81 -1.46 5.20
N LEU A 86 12.70 -0.75 4.96
CA LEU A 86 12.74 0.65 4.54
C LEU A 86 13.11 1.59 5.69
N ALA A 87 12.59 1.32 6.90
CA ALA A 87 12.84 2.12 8.09
C ALA A 87 14.30 2.01 8.53
N GLU A 88 14.86 0.80 8.59
CA GLU A 88 16.26 0.56 8.95
C GLU A 88 17.25 1.17 7.95
N ASN A 89 16.86 1.31 6.69
CA ASN A 89 17.67 1.99 5.68
C ASN A 89 17.58 3.54 5.77
N ARG A 90 16.85 4.08 6.75
CA ARG A 90 16.73 5.52 6.96
C ARG A 90 17.79 6.00 7.95
N ALA A 91 18.55 7.00 7.55
CA ALA A 91 19.56 7.61 8.42
C ALA A 91 18.93 8.10 9.74
N GLY A 92 19.51 7.69 10.86
CA GLY A 92 19.03 8.02 12.21
C GLY A 92 18.03 7.02 12.80
N VAL A 93 17.66 5.96 12.07
CA VAL A 93 16.89 4.84 12.62
C VAL A 93 17.86 3.75 13.06
N THR A 94 17.83 3.41 14.35
CA THR A 94 18.68 2.35 14.92
C THR A 94 18.02 0.96 14.82
N ALA A 95 16.69 0.88 14.83
CA ALA A 95 15.90 -0.36 14.68
C ALA A 95 14.44 -0.06 14.26
N ALA A 96 13.76 -1.03 13.66
CA ALA A 96 12.32 -1.02 13.38
C ALA A 96 11.70 -2.42 13.55
N GLU A 97 10.47 -2.47 14.08
CA GLU A 97 9.66 -3.68 14.35
C GLU A 97 8.16 -3.35 14.34
#